data_AF-A0A924BGI7-F1
#
_entry.id   AF-A0A924BGI7-F1
#
_cell.length_a   1.000
_cell.length_b   1.000
_cell.length_c   1.000
_cell.angle_alpha   90.00
_cell.angle_beta   90.00
_cell.angle_gamma   90.00
#
_symmetry.space_group_name_H-M   'P 1'
#
loop_
_entity.id
_entity.type
_entity.pdbx_description
1 polymer ?
#
loop_
_entity_poly.entity_id
_entity_poly.type
_entity_poly.pdbx_seq_one_letter_code
_entity_poly.pdbx_strand_id
1 'polypeptide(L)'
;ENGFEYRKIFIENTPIPKATPEEQEKLEMMVDKIMALKADLHNREQGIKGFLKDNYGLEIKKILPEYTDMVSKLSNLTLTQKEELHSWYTTKKTELLAIENEANSVDNHIDQEVYRLYGLTDEEINVIENN
;
A
#
# COMPACT_ATOMS: atom_id res chain seq x y z
N GLU A 1 9.08 -6.10 19.07
CA GLU A 1 9.07 -5.25 17.86
C GLU A 1 10.49 -4.78 17.64
N ASN A 2 11.18 -5.33 16.63
CA ASN A 2 12.51 -4.85 16.24
C ASN A 2 12.31 -3.59 15.41
N GLY A 3 12.28 -2.43 16.06
CA GLY A 3 12.26 -1.15 15.37
C GLY A 3 13.60 -0.91 14.68
N PHE A 4 13.57 -0.41 13.45
CA PHE A 4 14.77 0.11 12.79
C PHE A 4 15.17 1.43 13.47
N GLU A 5 16.38 1.50 14.03
CA GLU A 5 16.92 2.74 14.59
C GLU A 5 17.72 3.46 13.50
N TYR A 6 17.20 4.59 13.02
CA TYR A 6 17.95 5.49 12.16
C TYR A 6 19.06 6.17 12.97
N ARG A 7 20.31 5.77 12.74
CA ARG A 7 21.47 6.53 13.20
C ARG A 7 22.18 7.14 12.01
N LYS A 8 22.24 8.48 12.01
CA LYS A 8 22.83 9.33 10.96
C LYS A 8 24.18 8.81 10.46
N ILE A 9 25.01 8.34 11.40
CA ILE A 9 26.35 7.75 11.15
C ILE A 9 26.36 6.57 10.17
N PHE A 10 25.26 5.82 10.06
CA PHE A 10 25.14 4.66 9.16
C PHE A 10 24.58 5.03 7.78
N ILE A 11 24.02 6.23 7.60
CA ILE A 11 23.48 6.71 6.32
C ILE A 11 24.41 7.73 5.66
N GLU A 12 25.10 8.56 6.43
CA GLU A 12 25.99 9.61 5.90
C GLU A 12 27.13 9.08 5.03
N ASN A 13 27.54 7.83 5.27
CA ASN A 13 28.64 7.20 4.54
C ASN A 13 28.16 6.31 3.38
N THR A 14 26.84 6.19 3.14
CA THR A 14 26.31 5.41 2.02
C THR A 14 26.63 6.14 0.72
N PRO A 15 27.39 5.52 -0.22
CA PRO A 15 27.70 6.15 -1.49
C PRO A 15 26.42 6.34 -2.30
N ILE A 16 26.06 7.59 -2.61
CA ILE A 16 24.91 7.89 -3.46
C ILE A 16 25.43 8.07 -4.90
N PRO A 17 25.06 7.19 -5.84
CA PRO A 17 25.46 7.33 -7.23
C PRO A 17 24.86 8.61 -7.83
N LYS A 18 25.61 9.27 -8.71
CA LYS A 18 25.10 10.44 -9.44
C LYS A 18 24.16 9.95 -10.53
N ALA A 19 22.89 10.31 -10.43
CA ALA A 19 21.91 10.12 -11.50
C ALA A 19 22.00 11.25 -12.53
N THR A 20 21.69 10.93 -13.78
CA THR A 20 21.49 11.94 -14.84
C THR A 20 20.17 12.70 -14.61
N PRO A 21 19.99 13.90 -15.18
CA PRO A 21 18.74 14.64 -15.05
C PRO A 21 17.52 13.85 -15.54
N GLU A 22 17.67 13.05 -16.60
CA GLU A 22 16.59 12.20 -17.13
C GLU A 22 16.21 11.08 -16.15
N GLU A 23 17.20 10.45 -15.51
CA GLU A 23 16.95 9.42 -14.48
C GLU A 23 16.30 10.00 -13.23
N GLN A 24 16.70 11.22 -12.84
CA GLN A 24 16.06 11.95 -11.75
C GLN A 24 14.60 12.26 -12.07
N GLU A 25 14.31 12.82 -13.24
CA GLU A 25 12.95 13.15 -13.68
C GLU A 25 12.06 11.90 -13.70
N LYS A 26 12.57 10.77 -14.22
CA LYS A 26 11.86 9.49 -14.22
C LYS A 26 11.51 9.02 -12.80
N LEU A 27 12.47 9.08 -11.87
CA LEU A 27 12.25 8.70 -10.47
C LEU A 27 11.29 9.65 -9.77
N GLU A 28 11.41 10.96 -9.97
CA GLU A 28 10.50 11.97 -9.42
C GLU A 28 9.05 11.69 -9.84
N MET A 29 8.82 11.42 -11.13
CA MET A 29 7.49 11.05 -11.62
C MET A 29 6.92 9.79 -10.96
N MET A 30 7.75 8.77 -10.72
CA MET A 30 7.32 7.54 -10.06
C MET A 30 7.02 7.77 -8.58
N VAL A 31 7.84 8.59 -7.91
CA VAL A 31 7.64 8.99 -6.50
C VAL A 31 6.33 9.78 -6.36
N ASP A 32 6.06 10.73 -7.25
CA ASP A 32 4.79 11.46 -7.26
C ASP A 32 3.59 10.51 -7.48
N LYS A 33 3.74 9.56 -8.41
CA LYS A 33 2.70 8.57 -8.70
C LYS A 33 2.40 7.69 -7.47
N ILE A 34 3.43 7.14 -6.82
CA ILE A 34 3.22 6.26 -5.66
C ILE A 34 2.70 7.03 -4.45
N MET A 35 3.12 8.28 -4.24
CA MET A 35 2.55 9.14 -3.21
C MET A 35 1.05 9.37 -3.43
N ALA A 36 0.65 9.67 -4.67
CA ALA A 36 -0.75 9.84 -5.02
C ALA A 36 -1.57 8.56 -4.80
N LEU A 37 -1.05 7.39 -5.21
CA LEU A 37 -1.71 6.10 -5.02
C LEU A 37 -1.85 5.73 -3.54
N LYS A 38 -0.78 5.87 -2.74
CA LYS A 38 -0.80 5.59 -1.29
C LYS A 38 -1.74 6.55 -0.56
N ALA A 39 -1.84 7.80 -0.99
CA ALA A 39 -2.81 8.75 -0.46
C ALA A 39 -4.26 8.39 -0.81
N ASP A 40 -4.55 8.00 -2.07
CA ASP A 40 -5.89 7.55 -2.48
C ASP A 40 -6.31 6.28 -1.74
N LEU A 41 -5.39 5.32 -1.61
CA LEU A 41 -5.59 4.09 -0.84
C LEU A 41 -6.00 4.43 0.61
N HIS A 42 -5.23 5.28 1.28
CA HIS A 42 -5.52 5.70 2.64
C HIS A 42 -6.89 6.37 2.76
N ASN A 43 -7.21 7.32 1.88
CA ASN A 43 -8.48 8.05 1.91
C ASN A 43 -9.67 7.13 1.71
N ARG A 44 -9.59 6.18 0.79
CA ARG A 44 -10.64 5.18 0.55
C ARG A 44 -10.81 4.23 1.71
N GLU A 45 -9.72 3.78 2.34
CA GLU A 45 -9.81 2.98 3.56
C GLU A 45 -10.51 3.73 4.68
N GLN A 46 -10.19 5.00 4.90
CA GLN A 46 -10.87 5.82 5.89
C GLN A 46 -12.35 6.00 5.56
N GLY A 47 -12.69 6.17 4.28
CA GLY A 47 -14.08 6.23 3.83
C GLY A 47 -14.88 4.96 4.14
N ILE A 48 -14.29 3.78 3.91
CA ILE A 48 -14.94 2.49 4.25
C ILE A 48 -15.08 2.35 5.77
N LYS A 49 -14.04 2.66 6.54
CA LYS A 49 -14.05 2.60 8.01
C LYS A 49 -15.12 3.55 8.58
N GLY A 50 -15.19 4.78 8.06
CA GLY A 50 -16.20 5.78 8.43
C GLY A 50 -17.61 5.29 8.10
N PHE A 51 -17.84 4.80 6.88
CA PHE A 51 -19.14 4.27 6.50
C PHE A 51 -19.62 3.13 7.41
N LEU A 52 -18.74 2.18 7.73
CA LEU A 52 -19.07 1.05 8.61
C LEU A 52 -19.33 1.49 10.05
N LYS A 53 -18.57 2.47 10.54
CA LYS A 53 -18.78 3.06 11.86
C LYS A 53 -20.10 3.82 11.93
N ASP A 54 -20.38 4.68 10.96
CA ASP A 54 -21.52 5.59 11.00
C ASP A 54 -22.86 4.86 10.75
N ASN A 55 -22.86 3.85 9.87
CA ASN A 55 -24.09 3.12 9.51
C ASN A 55 -24.34 1.87 10.35
N TYR A 56 -23.28 1.25 10.87
CA TYR A 56 -23.38 -0.04 11.56
C TYR A 56 -22.69 -0.08 12.93
N GLY A 57 -22.09 1.02 13.39
CA GLY A 57 -21.34 1.05 14.65
C GLY A 57 -20.09 0.17 14.65
N LEU A 58 -19.63 -0.26 13.47
CA LEU A 58 -18.56 -1.24 13.34
C LEU A 58 -17.21 -0.55 13.14
N GLU A 59 -16.32 -0.69 14.12
CA GLU A 59 -14.94 -0.25 14.02
C GLU A 59 -14.03 -1.38 13.53
N ILE A 60 -13.42 -1.22 12.35
CA ILE A 60 -12.45 -2.15 11.79
C ILE A 60 -11.04 -1.54 11.78
N LYS A 61 -10.05 -2.30 12.25
CA LYS A 61 -8.64 -1.87 12.27
C LYS A 61 -7.98 -1.99 10.90
N LYS A 62 -8.27 -3.08 10.20
CA LYS A 62 -7.84 -3.36 8.83
C LYS A 62 -9.06 -3.69 7.99
N ILE A 63 -9.01 -3.39 6.70
CA ILE A 63 -9.98 -3.90 5.75
C ILE A 63 -9.92 -5.44 5.81
N LEU A 64 -11.04 -6.07 6.14
CA LEU A 64 -11.13 -7.51 6.35
C LEU A 64 -11.00 -8.22 4.99
N PRO A 65 -10.19 -9.28 4.88
CA PRO A 65 -10.13 -10.08 3.67
C PRO A 65 -11.46 -10.83 3.42
N GLU A 66 -12.24 -11.15 4.45
CA GLU A 66 -13.46 -11.96 4.34
C GLU A 66 -14.71 -11.17 4.80
N TYR A 67 -15.77 -11.18 3.98
CA TYR A 67 -17.05 -10.54 4.31
C TYR A 67 -17.77 -11.21 5.48
N THR A 68 -17.55 -12.52 5.66
CA THR A 68 -18.16 -13.36 6.69
C THR A 68 -17.82 -12.88 8.11
N ASP A 69 -16.58 -12.42 8.32
CA ASP A 69 -16.12 -11.83 9.58
C ASP A 69 -16.85 -10.51 9.90
N MET A 70 -17.21 -9.74 8.87
CA MET A 70 -17.94 -8.49 9.04
C MET A 70 -19.39 -8.75 9.42
N VAL A 71 -20.09 -9.65 8.72
CA VAL A 71 -21.51 -9.96 8.97
C VAL A 71 -21.73 -10.66 10.29
N SER A 72 -20.79 -11.48 10.77
CA SER A 72 -20.89 -12.11 12.08
C SER A 72 -21.04 -11.08 13.23
N LYS A 73 -20.55 -9.85 13.02
CA LYS A 73 -20.66 -8.72 13.96
C LYS A 73 -21.93 -7.87 13.74
N LEU A 74 -22.69 -8.13 12.68
CA LEU A 74 -23.88 -7.39 12.25
C LEU A 74 -25.12 -8.28 12.32
N SER A 75 -25.60 -8.54 13.54
CA SER A 75 -26.69 -9.50 13.81
C SER A 75 -28.09 -9.00 13.41
N ASN A 76 -28.27 -7.71 13.13
CA ASN A 76 -29.59 -7.07 13.01
C ASN A 76 -29.99 -6.67 11.58
N LEU A 77 -29.32 -7.21 10.55
CA LEU A 77 -29.57 -6.86 9.15
C LEU A 77 -30.58 -7.79 8.48
N THR A 78 -31.47 -7.22 7.66
CA THR A 78 -32.33 -7.99 6.75
C THR A 78 -31.50 -8.68 5.67
N LEU A 79 -32.09 -9.66 4.97
CA LEU A 79 -31.41 -10.35 3.87
C LEU A 79 -30.96 -9.36 2.78
N THR A 80 -31.83 -8.44 2.38
CA THR A 80 -31.52 -7.40 1.38
C THR A 80 -30.37 -6.50 1.83
N GLN A 81 -30.38 -6.04 3.09
CA GLN A 81 -29.29 -5.21 3.61
C GLN A 81 -27.95 -5.96 3.64
N LYS A 82 -27.98 -7.27 3.91
CA LYS A 82 -26.76 -8.10 3.83
C LYS A 82 -26.26 -8.16 2.39
N GLU A 83 -27.12 -8.44 1.41
CA GLU A 83 -26.74 -8.50 0.00
C GLU A 83 -26.16 -7.18 -0.52
N GLU A 84 -26.82 -6.06 -0.22
CA GLU A 84 -26.34 -4.72 -0.59
C GLU A 84 -24.99 -4.40 0.05
N LEU A 85 -24.84 -4.67 1.35
CA LEU A 85 -23.59 -4.47 2.06
C LEU A 85 -22.48 -5.39 1.52
N HIS A 86 -22.81 -6.62 1.14
CA HIS A 86 -21.85 -7.54 0.52
C HIS A 86 -21.34 -7.02 -0.80
N SER A 87 -22.26 -6.60 -1.67
CA SER A 87 -21.95 -6.05 -2.98
C SER A 87 -21.09 -4.80 -2.84
N TRP A 88 -21.54 -3.83 -2.04
CA TRP A 88 -20.79 -2.61 -1.77
C TRP A 88 -19.39 -2.88 -1.23
N TYR A 89 -19.27 -3.73 -0.20
CA TYR A 89 -17.98 -4.04 0.42
C TYR A 89 -17.03 -4.74 -0.55
N THR A 90 -17.54 -5.69 -1.32
CA THR A 90 -16.77 -6.44 -2.31
C THR A 90 -16.24 -5.50 -3.39
N THR A 91 -17.08 -4.64 -3.95
CA THR A 91 -16.65 -3.62 -4.92
C THR A 91 -15.55 -2.73 -4.35
N LYS A 92 -15.74 -2.20 -3.14
CA LYS A 92 -14.76 -1.31 -2.51
C LYS A 92 -13.45 -2.01 -2.18
N LYS A 93 -13.49 -3.26 -1.74
CA LYS A 93 -12.31 -4.10 -1.52
C LYS A 93 -11.54 -4.33 -2.83
N THR A 94 -12.25 -4.64 -3.93
CA THR A 94 -11.61 -4.83 -5.24
C THR A 94 -10.94 -3.55 -5.73
N GLU A 95 -11.59 -2.40 -5.58
CA GLU A 95 -10.98 -1.10 -5.91
C GLU A 95 -9.71 -0.83 -5.10
N LEU A 96 -9.75 -1.07 -3.78
CA LEU A 96 -8.57 -0.91 -2.92
C LEU A 96 -7.42 -1.83 -3.32
N LEU A 97 -7.73 -3.11 -3.58
CA LEU A 97 -6.72 -4.09 -3.98
C LEU A 97 -6.07 -3.71 -5.32
N ALA A 98 -6.84 -3.13 -6.26
CA ALA A 98 -6.30 -2.65 -7.52
C ALA A 98 -5.29 -1.50 -7.30
N ILE A 99 -5.63 -0.54 -6.44
CA ILE A 99 -4.74 0.60 -6.11
C ILE A 99 -3.50 0.12 -5.36
N GLU A 100 -3.67 -0.79 -4.40
CA GLU A 100 -2.56 -1.38 -3.64
C GLU A 100 -1.60 -2.13 -4.55
N ASN A 101 -2.11 -2.95 -5.46
CA ASN A 101 -1.29 -3.65 -6.45
C ASN A 101 -0.57 -2.67 -7.39
N GLU A 102 -1.22 -1.59 -7.80
CA GLU A 102 -0.56 -0.57 -8.62
C GLU A 102 0.54 0.16 -7.83
N ALA A 103 0.28 0.53 -6.58
CA ALA A 103 1.27 1.17 -5.71
C ALA A 103 2.49 0.27 -5.50
N ASN A 104 2.28 -1.02 -5.20
CA ASN A 104 3.34 -2.00 -5.03
C ASN A 104 4.14 -2.21 -6.33
N SER A 105 3.45 -2.22 -7.48
CA SER A 105 4.13 -2.32 -8.78
C SER A 105 5.03 -1.11 -9.05
N VAL A 106 4.59 0.10 -8.70
CA VAL A 106 5.40 1.32 -8.82
C VAL A 106 6.56 1.31 -7.82
N ASP A 107 6.34 0.88 -6.57
CA ASP A 107 7.40 0.75 -5.53
C ASP A 107 8.51 -0.18 -6.03
N ASN A 108 8.13 -1.39 -6.46
CA ASN A 108 9.07 -2.36 -7.00
C ASN A 108 9.83 -1.81 -8.21
N HIS A 109 9.16 -1.01 -9.05
CA HIS A 109 9.83 -0.41 -10.21
C HIS A 109 10.84 0.67 -9.80
N ILE A 110 10.54 1.47 -8.76
CA ILE A 110 11.50 2.41 -8.16
C ILE A 110 12.72 1.64 -7.64
N ASP A 111 12.51 0.55 -6.90
CA ASP A 111 13.60 -0.27 -6.37
C ASP A 111 14.52 -0.77 -7.49
N GLN A 112 13.95 -1.30 -8.58
CA GLN A 112 14.72 -1.75 -9.74
C GLN A 112 15.53 -0.61 -10.39
N GLU A 113 14.96 0.59 -10.53
CA GLU A 113 15.70 1.75 -11.06
C GLU A 113 16.81 2.20 -10.12
N VAL A 114 16.59 2.13 -8.80
CA VAL A 114 17.62 2.41 -7.80
C VAL A 114 18.74 1.36 -7.90
N TYR A 115 18.43 0.06 -7.92
CA TYR A 115 19.44 -0.98 -8.08
C TYR A 115 20.28 -0.80 -9.36
N ARG A 116 19.64 -0.40 -10.46
CA ARG A 116 20.32 -0.06 -11.71
C ARG A 116 21.30 1.10 -11.54
N LEU A 117 20.93 2.15 -10.80
CA LEU A 117 21.83 3.29 -10.52
C LEU A 117 23.04 2.89 -9.67
N TYR A 118 22.88 1.91 -8.79
CA TYR A 118 23.97 1.35 -7.99
C TYR A 118 24.78 0.30 -8.76
N GLY A 119 24.33 -0.14 -9.93
CA GLY A 119 24.98 -1.16 -10.74
C GLY A 119 24.98 -2.54 -10.10
N LEU A 120 23.95 -2.85 -9.30
CA LEU A 120 23.84 -4.12 -8.59
C LEU A 120 23.57 -5.29 -9.54
N THR A 121 24.10 -6.46 -9.22
CA THR A 121 23.78 -7.71 -9.94
C THR A 121 22.53 -8.38 -9.39
N ASP A 122 21.96 -9.31 -10.14
CA ASP A 122 20.80 -10.10 -9.71
C ASP A 122 21.07 -10.86 -8.40
N GLU A 123 22.30 -11.34 -8.19
CA GLU A 123 22.69 -11.98 -6.94
C GLU A 123 22.66 -11.02 -5.75
N GLU A 124 23.13 -9.79 -5.93
CA GLU A 124 23.13 -8.75 -4.90
C GLU A 124 21.70 -8.29 -4.59
N ILE A 125 20.88 -8.08 -5.61
CA ILE A 125 19.45 -7.76 -5.46
C ILE A 125 18.74 -8.88 -4.69
N ASN A 126 19.00 -10.14 -5.05
CA ASN A 126 18.37 -11.28 -4.38
C ASN A 126 18.76 -11.38 -2.90
N VAL A 127 19.95 -10.95 -2.50
CA VAL A 127 20.35 -10.87 -1.08
C VAL A 127 19.58 -9.76 -0.36
N ILE A 128 19.29 -8.64 -1.03
CA ILE A 128 18.54 -7.52 -0.45
C ILE A 128 17.06 -7.88 -0.26
N GLU A 129 16.43 -8.44 -1.30
CA GLU A 129 14.99 -8.69 -1.35
C GLU A 129 14.51 -9.90 -0.52
N ASN A 130 15.41 -10.83 -0.17
CA ASN A 130 15.05 -12.05 0.58
C ASN A 130 15.54 -12.04 2.05
N ASN A 131 15.79 -10.88 2.64
CA ASN A 131 16.08 -10.70 4.08
C ASN A 131 14.82 -10.36 4.89
#